data_AF-A0A352MWA2-F1
#
_entry.id   AF-A0A352MWA2-F1
#
_cell.length_a   1.000
_cell.length_b   1.000
_cell.length_c   1.000
_cell.angle_alpha   90.00
_cell.angle_beta   90.00
_cell.angle_gamma   90.00
#
_symmetry.space_group_name_H-M   'P 1'
#
loop_
_entity.id
_entity.type
_entity.pdbx_description
1 polymer ?
#
loop_
_entity_poly.entity_id
_entity_poly.type
_entity_poly.pdbx_seq_one_letter_code
_entity_poly.pdbx_strand_id
1 'polypeptide(L)'
;MAEVYHSENIEKVSDEFIDLCEIENGNYDIIAKAKYRVPTYFEIGRVYKRLIVMINNNKDKYIETLEEVMKSCIIEKIDNYNSSMFYENSDYIYQCYVEGKVI
;
A
#
# COMPACT_ATOMS: atom_id res chain seq x y z
N MET A 1 -4.21 -24.51 22.64
CA MET A 1 -3.06 -24.82 21.76
C MET A 1 -2.89 -23.67 20.77
N ALA A 2 -2.58 -22.49 21.31
CA ALA A 2 -2.35 -21.27 20.54
C ALA A 2 -0.94 -20.78 20.89
N GLU A 3 0.03 -21.66 20.66
CA GLU A 3 1.44 -21.36 20.83
C GLU A 3 2.10 -21.68 19.49
N VAL A 4 2.50 -20.59 18.82
CA VAL A 4 3.45 -20.57 17.71
C VAL A 4 2.92 -21.06 16.36
N TYR A 5 2.02 -20.28 15.76
CA TYR A 5 2.28 -19.93 14.36
C TYR A 5 3.48 -18.98 14.40
N HIS A 6 4.67 -19.50 14.11
CA HIS A 6 5.76 -18.66 13.64
C HIS A 6 5.18 -17.84 12.49
N SER A 7 5.12 -16.51 12.63
CA SER A 7 4.59 -15.62 11.60
C SER A 7 5.25 -16.00 10.27
N GLU A 8 4.50 -16.66 9.39
CA GLU A 8 5.02 -17.08 8.11
C GLU A 8 5.52 -15.86 7.34
N ASN A 9 6.56 -16.04 6.53
CA ASN A 9 7.09 -14.95 5.72
C ASN A 9 5.95 -14.39 4.85
N ILE A 10 5.81 -13.06 4.83
CA ILE A 10 4.80 -12.38 4.02
C ILE A 10 4.84 -12.81 2.55
N GLU A 11 6.03 -13.11 2.01
CA GLU A 11 6.21 -13.63 0.64
C GLU A 11 5.54 -14.99 0.47
N LYS A 12 5.75 -15.90 1.42
CA LYS A 12 5.13 -17.22 1.40
C LYS A 12 3.60 -17.09 1.48
N VAL A 13 3.10 -16.29 2.43
CA VAL A 13 1.67 -16.08 2.63
C VAL A 13 1.04 -15.44 1.39
N SER A 14 1.73 -14.49 0.75
CA SER A 14 1.23 -13.87 -0.48
C SER A 14 1.17 -14.84 -1.64
N ASP A 15 2.22 -15.65 -1.83
CA ASP A 15 2.27 -16.62 -2.93
C ASP A 15 1.17 -17.68 -2.78
N GLU A 16 1.00 -18.22 -1.57
CA GLU A 16 -0.06 -19.20 -1.28
C GLU A 16 -1.46 -18.60 -1.47
N PHE A 17 -1.65 -17.32 -1.14
CA PHE A 17 -2.94 -16.64 -1.33
C PHE A 17 -3.24 -16.38 -2.81
N ILE A 18 -2.23 -15.97 -3.60
CA ILE A 18 -2.34 -15.77 -5.05
C ILE A 18 -2.74 -17.09 -5.73
N ASP A 19 -2.07 -18.18 -5.37
CA ASP A 19 -2.36 -19.52 -5.89
C ASP A 19 -3.76 -19.98 -5.51
N LEU A 20 -4.16 -19.81 -4.24
CA LEU A 20 -5.47 -20.21 -3.73
C LEU A 20 -6.63 -19.47 -4.43
N CYS A 21 -6.42 -18.19 -4.73
CA CYS A 21 -7.43 -17.35 -5.37
C CYS A 21 -7.33 -17.33 -6.90
N GLU A 22 -6.42 -18.11 -7.50
CA GLU A 22 -6.15 -18.14 -8.94
C GLU A 22 -5.94 -16.73 -9.53
N ILE A 23 -5.23 -15.86 -8.79
CA ILE A 23 -5.00 -14.48 -9.21
C ILE A 23 -3.98 -14.49 -10.36
N GLU A 24 -4.42 -14.09 -11.55
CA GLU A 24 -3.56 -14.01 -12.72
C GLU A 24 -2.57 -12.85 -12.63
N ASN A 25 -1.38 -13.04 -13.23
CA ASN A 25 -0.41 -11.96 -13.40
C ASN A 25 -1.00 -10.88 -14.32
N GLY A 26 -1.07 -9.64 -13.84
CA GLY A 26 -1.44 -8.50 -14.65
C GLY A 26 -0.30 -8.01 -15.57
N ASN A 27 -0.61 -7.02 -16.41
CA ASN A 27 0.36 -6.39 -17.31
C ASN A 27 0.98 -5.11 -16.70
N TYR A 28 1.20 -5.09 -15.39
CA TYR A 28 1.78 -3.96 -14.68
C TYR A 28 3.24 -4.26 -14.35
N ASP A 29 4.13 -3.35 -14.74
CA ASP A 29 5.54 -3.42 -14.41
C ASP A 29 5.99 -2.07 -13.83
N ILE A 30 5.74 -1.91 -12.54
CA ILE A 30 6.13 -0.73 -11.76
C ILE A 30 7.57 -0.84 -11.24
N ILE A 31 8.15 -2.06 -11.24
CA ILE A 31 9.46 -2.36 -10.66
C ILE A 31 10.55 -2.19 -11.72
N ALA A 32 10.43 -2.81 -12.90
CA ALA A 32 11.48 -2.75 -13.91
C ALA A 32 11.61 -1.35 -14.55
N LYS A 33 10.55 -0.53 -14.45
CA LYS A 33 10.56 0.88 -14.89
C LYS A 33 11.04 1.84 -13.81
N ALA A 34 11.32 1.38 -12.59
CA ALA A 34 11.77 2.24 -11.51
C ALA A 34 13.24 2.64 -11.72
N LYS A 35 13.48 3.95 -11.81
CA LYS A 35 14.82 4.56 -11.85
C LYS A 35 15.42 4.69 -10.46
N TYR A 36 14.57 4.67 -9.44
CA TYR A 36 14.95 4.77 -8.03
C TYR A 36 14.68 3.46 -7.31
N ARG A 37 15.11 3.41 -6.06
CA ARG A 37 14.94 2.25 -5.19
C ARG A 37 13.45 1.98 -4.94
N VAL A 38 13.01 0.78 -5.31
CA VAL A 38 11.66 0.27 -4.98
C VAL A 38 11.57 0.00 -3.47
N PRO A 39 10.49 0.44 -2.79
CA PRO A 39 10.31 0.19 -1.37
C PRO A 39 10.01 -1.28 -1.08
N THR A 40 10.38 -1.74 0.11
CA THR A 40 9.96 -3.04 0.63
C THR A 40 8.48 -3.03 1.02
N TYR A 41 7.85 -4.21 1.13
CA TYR A 41 6.47 -4.35 1.59
C TYR A 41 6.20 -3.63 2.92
N PHE A 42 7.17 -3.65 3.85
CA PHE A 42 7.05 -2.96 5.13
C PHE A 42 7.15 -1.44 5.02
N GLU A 43 7.93 -0.93 4.07
CA GLU A 43 8.08 0.51 3.86
C GLU A 43 6.82 1.12 3.27
N ILE A 44 6.30 0.50 2.22
CA ILE A 44 5.06 0.94 1.60
C ILE A 44 3.87 0.75 2.56
N GLY A 45 3.82 -0.37 3.29
CA GLY A 45 2.80 -0.61 4.31
C GLY A 45 2.79 0.44 5.43
N ARG A 46 3.95 1.02 5.79
CA ARG A 46 4.00 2.14 6.75
C ARG A 46 3.37 3.42 6.21
N VAL A 47 3.51 3.71 4.91
CA VAL A 47 2.86 4.87 4.27
C VAL A 47 1.35 4.70 4.31
N TYR A 48 0.84 3.56 3.84
CA TYR A 48 -0.59 3.26 3.86
C TYR A 48 -1.18 3.29 5.27
N LYS A 49 -0.50 2.67 6.25
CA LYS A 49 -0.95 2.70 7.65
C LYS A 49 -1.13 4.13 8.17
N ARG A 50 -0.18 5.03 7.88
CA ARG A 50 -0.25 6.43 8.32
C ARG A 50 -1.42 7.14 7.65
N LEU A 51 -1.56 7.00 6.34
CA LEU A 51 -2.65 7.60 5.58
C LEU A 51 -4.02 7.14 6.10
N ILE A 52 -4.22 5.84 6.29
CA ILE A 52 -5.47 5.26 6.81
C ILE A 52 -5.80 5.84 8.19
N VAL A 53 -4.82 5.89 9.11
CA VAL A 53 -5.01 6.44 10.46
C VAL A 53 -5.32 7.94 10.43
N MET A 54 -4.75 8.68 9.48
CA MET A 54 -5.04 10.11 9.29
C MET A 54 -6.44 10.37 8.72
N ILE A 55 -6.93 9.50 7.83
CA ILE A 55 -8.28 9.59 7.28
C ILE A 55 -9.31 9.22 8.35
N ASN A 56 -9.10 8.09 9.02
CA ASN A 56 -10.01 7.59 10.03
C ASN A 56 -9.27 6.77 11.10
N ASN A 57 -9.15 7.33 12.30
CA ASN A 57 -8.51 6.67 13.44
C ASN A 57 -9.46 5.73 14.22
N ASN A 58 -10.58 5.32 13.63
CA ASN A 58 -11.43 4.27 14.18
C ASN A 58 -10.97 2.89 13.68
N LYS A 59 -10.49 2.06 14.61
CA LYS A 59 -9.98 0.70 14.30
C LYS A 59 -10.99 -0.18 13.58
N ASP A 60 -12.28 -0.03 13.90
CA ASP A 60 -13.35 -0.82 13.28
C ASP A 60 -13.60 -0.43 11.81
N LYS A 61 -13.02 0.70 11.37
CA LYS A 61 -13.18 1.26 10.03
C LYS A 61 -11.92 1.19 9.18
N TYR A 62 -10.84 0.59 9.66
CA TYR A 62 -9.58 0.52 8.92
C TYR A 62 -9.69 -0.24 7.60
N ILE A 63 -10.46 -1.33 7.55
CA ILE A 63 -10.65 -2.09 6.31
C ILE A 63 -11.46 -1.28 5.30
N GLU A 64 -12.57 -0.68 5.72
CA GLU A 64 -13.39 0.20 4.86
C GLU A 64 -12.55 1.37 4.32
N THR A 65 -11.75 2.00 5.18
CA THR A 65 -10.87 3.12 4.81
C THR A 65 -9.77 2.68 3.84
N LEU A 66 -9.18 1.50 4.04
CA LEU A 66 -8.21 0.92 3.12
C LEU A 66 -8.84 0.72 1.74
N GLU A 67 -10.04 0.15 1.65
CA GLU A 67 -10.73 -0.05 0.37
C GLU A 67 -10.97 1.27 -0.37
N GLU A 68 -11.35 2.34 0.35
CA GLU A 68 -11.52 3.68 -0.23
C GLU A 68 -10.20 4.24 -0.76
N VAL A 69 -9.11 4.11 0.01
CA VAL A 69 -7.77 4.53 -0.40
C VAL A 69 -7.34 3.75 -1.65
N MET A 70 -7.52 2.43 -1.69
CA MET A 70 -7.14 1.58 -2.82
C MET A 70 -7.90 1.92 -4.11
N LYS A 71 -9.11 2.48 -4.01
CA LYS A 71 -9.92 2.94 -5.16
C LYS A 71 -9.61 4.38 -5.59
N SER A 72 -8.81 5.11 -4.82
CA SER A 72 -8.51 6.52 -5.07
C SER A 72 -7.29 6.72 -5.96
N CYS A 73 -7.20 7.90 -6.59
CA CYS A 73 -6.07 8.24 -7.46
C CYS A 73 -4.72 8.37 -6.73
N ILE A 74 -4.71 8.38 -5.38
CA ILE A 74 -3.47 8.50 -4.61
C ILE A 74 -2.56 7.29 -4.81
N ILE A 75 -3.13 6.10 -5.06
CA ILE A 75 -2.39 4.86 -5.29
C ILE A 75 -1.45 5.01 -6.48
N GLU A 76 -1.95 5.52 -7.61
CA GLU A 76 -1.13 5.75 -8.79
C GLU A 76 0.04 6.71 -8.55
N LYS A 77 -0.09 7.61 -7.57
CA LYS A 77 0.97 8.56 -7.22
C LYS A 77 1.98 7.92 -6.27
N ILE A 78 1.51 7.21 -5.25
CA ILE A 78 2.36 6.51 -4.28
C ILE A 78 3.16 5.39 -4.97
N ASP A 79 2.52 4.59 -5.83
CA ASP A 79 3.14 3.45 -6.53
C ASP A 79 3.99 3.91 -7.74
N ASN A 80 3.97 5.20 -8.08
CA ASN A 80 4.93 5.77 -9.02
C ASN A 80 6.26 6.04 -8.31
N TYR A 81 7.09 5.00 -8.21
CA TYR A 81 8.44 5.06 -7.64
C TYR A 81 9.45 5.88 -8.46
N ASN A 82 9.03 6.44 -9.60
CA ASN A 82 9.79 7.45 -10.33
C ASN A 82 9.47 8.89 -9.89
N SER A 83 8.49 9.06 -8.99
CA SER A 83 8.10 10.35 -8.41
C SER A 83 8.50 10.43 -6.93
N SER A 84 8.44 11.64 -6.35
CA SER A 84 8.77 11.84 -4.95
C SER A 84 7.66 11.39 -3.99
N MET A 85 6.44 11.11 -4.46
CA MET A 85 5.24 10.97 -3.61
C MET A 85 5.42 9.97 -2.47
N PHE A 86 6.01 8.80 -2.73
CA PHE A 86 6.30 7.79 -1.70
C PHE A 86 7.23 8.33 -0.57
N TYR A 87 8.11 9.27 -0.90
CA TYR A 87 9.08 9.89 0.01
C TYR A 87 8.56 11.16 0.68
N GLU A 88 7.39 11.66 0.29
CA GLU A 88 6.78 12.84 0.89
C GLU A 88 6.31 12.58 2.33
N ASN A 89 6.12 13.66 3.08
CA ASN A 89 5.61 13.56 4.44
C ASN A 89 4.11 13.18 4.44
N SER A 90 3.65 12.59 5.55
CA SER A 90 2.28 12.08 5.67
C SER A 90 1.20 13.17 5.50
N ASP A 91 1.48 14.40 5.94
CA ASP A 91 0.56 15.53 5.81
C ASP A 91 0.34 15.89 4.34
N TYR A 92 1.41 15.95 3.55
CA TYR A 92 1.32 16.22 2.12
C TYR A 92 0.55 15.13 1.37
N ILE A 93 0.85 13.86 1.65
CA ILE A 93 0.14 12.72 1.04
C ILE A 93 -1.36 12.78 1.40
N TYR A 94 -1.68 13.08 2.65
CA TYR A 94 -3.07 13.24 3.11
C TYR A 94 -3.78 14.39 2.40
N GLN A 95 -3.16 15.56 2.27
CA GLN A 95 -3.75 16.68 1.53
C GLN A 95 -4.00 16.33 0.06
N CYS A 96 -3.05 15.65 -0.60
CA CYS A 96 -3.22 15.19 -1.97
C CYS A 96 -4.37 14.18 -2.11
N TYR A 97 -4.56 13.32 -1.11
CA TYR A 97 -5.70 12.39 -1.06
C TYR A 97 -7.03 13.15 -0.94
N VAL A 98 -7.14 14.12 -0.02
CA VAL A 98 -8.35 14.93 0.19
C VAL A 98 -8.70 15.76 -1.06
N GLU A 99 -7.70 16.36 -1.71
CA GLU A 99 -7.88 17.17 -2.91
C GLU A 99 -8.07 16.33 -4.19
N GLY A 100 -7.78 15.03 -4.14
CA GLY A 100 -7.83 14.13 -5.31
C GLY A 100 -6.81 14.49 -6.40
N LYS A 101 -5.76 15.25 -6.08
CA LYS A 101 -4.70 15.68 -7.00
C LYS A 101 -3.41 16.01 -6.26
N VAL A 102 -2.30 16.00 -6.99
CA VAL A 102 -1.01 16.49 -6.50
C VAL A 102 -1.06 18.02 -6.45
N ILE A 103 -0.64 18.59 -5.32
CA ILE A 103 -0.65 20.04 -5.04
C ILE A 103 0.73 20.64 -5.28
#